data_AF-A0A3D2I938-F1
#
_entry.id   AF-A0A3D2I938-F1
#
_cell.length_a   1.000
_cell.length_b   1.000
_cell.length_c   1.000
_cell.angle_alpha   90.00
_cell.angle_beta   90.00
_cell.angle_gamma   90.00
#
_symmetry.space_group_name_H-M   'P 1'
#
loop_
_entity.id
_entity.type
_entity.pdbx_description
1 polymer ?
#
loop_
_entity_poly.entity_id
_entity_poly.type
_entity_poly.pdbx_seq_one_letter_code
_entity_poly.pdbx_strand_id
1 'polypeptide(L)'
;MNDKCAAGTGRFLDVMASILRLDVDALDTEAAKATAPAAISSTCTVFAESEVISQLANGVKRPDLVAGICRSVASRVAALARR
;
A
#
# COMPACT_ATOMS: atom_id res chain seq x y z
N MET A 1 4.68 11.06 16.85
CA MET A 1 4.11 10.92 15.48
C MET A 1 4.30 12.28 14.84
N ASN A 2 5.12 12.41 13.80
CA ASN A 2 5.41 13.70 13.19
C ASN A 2 4.40 13.91 12.04
N ASP A 3 3.69 15.03 12.02
CA ASP A 3 2.58 15.33 11.08
C ASP A 3 3.00 15.37 9.61
N LYS A 4 4.31 15.28 9.32
CA LYS A 4 4.88 15.13 7.97
C LYS A 4 5.03 13.67 7.51
N CYS A 5 4.78 12.70 8.38
CA CYS A 5 4.88 11.28 8.06
C CYS A 5 3.52 10.75 7.61
N ALA A 6 3.24 10.82 6.31
CA ALA A 6 2.03 10.26 5.68
C ALA A 6 1.98 8.72 5.73
N ALA A 7 2.96 8.07 6.36
CA ALA A 7 3.13 6.63 6.33
C ALA A 7 2.23 5.94 7.38
N GLY A 8 0.95 5.83 7.05
CA GLY A 8 -0.09 5.25 7.90
C GLY A 8 -1.43 5.97 7.86
N THR A 9 -1.58 7.00 7.02
CA THR A 9 -2.83 7.76 6.83
C THR A 9 -3.44 7.49 5.44
N GLY A 10 -4.65 8.00 5.19
CA GLY A 10 -5.32 7.89 3.88
C GLY A 10 -4.47 8.41 2.70
N ARG A 11 -3.60 9.39 2.95
CA ARG A 11 -2.68 9.93 1.93
C ARG A 11 -1.70 8.90 1.37
N PHE A 12 -1.35 7.86 2.14
CA PHE A 12 -0.56 6.75 1.62
C PHE A 12 -1.32 5.99 0.53
N LEU A 13 -2.61 5.71 0.75
CA LEU A 13 -3.45 5.01 -0.22
C LEU A 13 -3.64 5.84 -1.49
N ASP A 14 -3.83 7.17 -1.38
CA ASP A 14 -3.91 8.07 -2.54
C ASP A 14 -2.67 7.98 -3.43
N VAL A 15 -1.49 8.02 -2.83
CA VAL A 15 -0.22 7.94 -3.56
C VAL A 15 -0.09 6.58 -4.26
N MET A 16 -0.38 5.49 -3.54
CA MET A 16 -0.28 4.15 -4.12
C MET A 16 -1.32 3.90 -5.23
N ALA A 17 -2.54 4.41 -5.07
CA ALA A 17 -3.58 4.36 -6.09
C ALA A 17 -3.14 5.11 -7.37
N SER A 18 -2.57 6.30 -7.21
CA SER A 18 -2.03 7.09 -8.33
C SER A 18 -0.92 6.35 -9.09
N ILE A 19 0.02 5.71 -8.37
CA ILE A 19 1.12 4.91 -8.98
C ILE A 19 0.55 3.74 -9.79
N LEU A 20 -0.47 3.08 -9.26
CA LEU A 20 -1.12 1.93 -9.92
C LEU A 20 -2.14 2.36 -10.98
N ARG A 21 -2.37 3.66 -11.16
CA ARG A 21 -3.42 4.25 -12.01
C ARG A 21 -4.79 3.66 -11.71
N LEU A 22 -5.11 3.58 -10.43
CA LEU A 22 -6.39 3.16 -9.90
C LEU A 22 -7.00 4.30 -9.09
N ASP A 23 -8.32 4.30 -9.01
CA ASP A 23 -9.03 5.11 -8.01
C ASP A 23 -8.93 4.42 -6.64
N VAL A 24 -8.93 5.20 -5.57
CA VAL A 24 -8.87 4.67 -4.20
C VAL A 24 -10.05 3.73 -3.93
N ASP A 25 -11.23 4.04 -4.46
CA ASP A 25 -12.43 3.21 -4.35
C ASP A 25 -12.28 1.86 -5.07
N ALA A 26 -11.42 1.78 -6.09
CA ALA A 26 -11.14 0.55 -6.82
C ALA A 26 -10.13 -0.36 -6.10
N LEU A 27 -9.41 0.15 -5.07
CA LEU A 27 -8.39 -0.64 -4.35
C LEU A 27 -9.00 -1.85 -3.65
N ASP A 28 -10.19 -1.73 -3.06
CA ASP A 28 -10.86 -2.86 -2.40
C ASP A 28 -11.20 -3.98 -3.38
N THR A 29 -11.84 -3.62 -4.49
CA THR A 29 -12.23 -4.58 -5.54
C THR A 29 -11.01 -5.25 -6.16
N GLU A 30 -9.90 -4.52 -6.32
CA GLU A 30 -8.68 -5.07 -6.87
C GLU A 30 -7.90 -5.91 -5.85
N ALA A 31 -7.86 -5.51 -4.58
CA ALA A 31 -7.30 -6.30 -3.48
C ALA A 31 -8.04 -7.64 -3.30
N ALA A 32 -9.36 -7.65 -3.48
CA ALA A 32 -10.18 -8.86 -3.33
C ALA A 32 -9.84 -9.95 -4.36
N LYS A 33 -9.22 -9.59 -5.48
CA LYS A 33 -8.75 -10.53 -6.52
C LYS A 33 -7.35 -11.10 -6.23
N ALA A 34 -6.70 -10.65 -5.16
CA ALA A 34 -5.36 -11.10 -4.80
C ALA A 34 -5.36 -12.57 -4.38
N THR A 35 -4.31 -13.28 -4.78
CA THR A 35 -4.07 -14.68 -4.40
C THR A 35 -2.87 -14.82 -3.48
N ALA A 36 -1.90 -13.91 -3.61
CA ALA A 36 -0.67 -13.90 -2.83
C ALA A 36 -0.27 -12.45 -2.56
N PRO A 37 -0.82 -11.80 -1.51
CA PRO A 37 -0.55 -10.40 -1.21
C PRO A 37 0.94 -10.11 -1.09
N ALA A 38 1.41 -9.10 -1.80
CA ALA A 38 2.82 -8.72 -1.79
C ALA A 38 3.24 -8.14 -0.44
N ALA A 39 4.48 -8.38 -0.04
CA ALA A 39 5.03 -7.79 1.18
C ALA A 39 5.53 -6.38 0.86
N ILE A 40 5.01 -5.37 1.56
CA ILE A 40 5.51 -3.98 1.50
C ILE A 40 6.20 -3.68 2.83
N SER A 41 7.53 -3.64 2.80
CA SER A 41 8.40 -3.52 3.98
C SER A 41 8.67 -2.07 4.39
N SER A 42 8.58 -1.12 3.45
CA SER A 42 9.03 0.26 3.65
C SER A 42 8.12 1.07 4.58
N THR A 43 8.68 1.59 5.68
CA THR A 43 7.96 2.43 6.65
C THR A 43 7.72 3.86 6.20
N CYS A 44 8.36 4.32 5.12
CA CYS A 44 8.21 5.66 4.55
C CYS A 44 7.43 5.57 3.23
N THR A 45 6.48 6.49 3.00
CA THR A 45 5.69 6.53 1.75
C THR A 45 6.56 6.64 0.49
N VAL A 46 7.65 7.42 0.54
CA VAL A 46 8.57 7.60 -0.60
C VAL A 46 9.31 6.31 -0.95
N PHE A 47 9.75 5.55 0.07
CA PHE A 47 10.41 4.27 -0.18
C PHE A 47 9.42 3.19 -0.59
N ALA A 48 8.21 3.22 -0.03
CA ALA A 48 7.13 2.33 -0.43
C ALA A 48 6.74 2.53 -1.90
N GLU A 49 6.75 3.76 -2.39
CA GLU A 49 6.53 4.07 -3.81
C GLU A 49 7.57 3.37 -4.71
N SER A 50 8.87 3.55 -4.41
CA SER A 50 9.94 2.87 -5.17
C SER A 50 9.83 1.34 -5.09
N GLU A 51 9.48 0.80 -3.93
CA GLU A 51 9.26 -0.64 -3.72
C GLU A 51 8.09 -1.16 -4.57
N VAL A 52 6.97 -0.43 -4.59
CA VAL A 52 5.78 -0.75 -5.40
C VAL A 52 6.10 -0.72 -6.90
N ILE A 53 6.83 0.31 -7.37
CA ILE A 53 7.26 0.42 -8.76
C ILE A 53 8.18 -0.75 -9.13
N SER A 54 9.13 -1.10 -8.27
CA SER A 54 10.05 -2.22 -8.49
C SER A 54 9.31 -3.55 -8.57
N GLN A 55 8.37 -3.81 -7.65
CA GLN A 55 7.57 -5.04 -7.68
C GLN A 55 6.68 -5.13 -8.92
N LEU A 56 6.09 -4.01 -9.35
CA LEU A 56 5.32 -3.94 -10.58
C LEU A 56 6.20 -4.25 -11.80
N ALA A 57 7.43 -3.71 -11.84
CA ALA A 57 8.40 -3.99 -12.90
C ALA A 57 8.87 -5.46 -12.89
N ASN A 58 8.92 -6.10 -11.73
CA ASN A 58 9.25 -7.52 -11.57
C ASN A 58 8.08 -8.46 -11.93
N GLY A 59 6.95 -7.93 -12.41
CA GLY A 59 5.81 -8.73 -12.86
C GLY A 59 4.89 -9.21 -11.74
N VAL A 60 4.99 -8.63 -10.54
CA VAL A 60 3.99 -8.88 -9.48
C VAL A 60 2.63 -8.41 -9.97
N LYS A 61 1.62 -9.26 -9.80
CA LYS A 61 0.26 -8.95 -10.25
C LYS A 61 -0.28 -7.75 -9.47
N ARG A 62 -0.99 -6.86 -10.17
CA ARG A 62 -1.60 -5.67 -9.55
C ARG A 62 -2.50 -6.01 -8.35
N PRO A 63 -3.41 -7.00 -8.41
CA PRO A 63 -4.19 -7.42 -7.24
C PRO A 63 -3.35 -7.75 -6.01
N ASP A 64 -2.28 -8.52 -6.19
CA ASP A 64 -1.39 -8.94 -5.12
C ASP A 64 -0.65 -7.75 -4.50
N LEU A 65 -0.22 -6.80 -5.33
CA LEU A 65 0.39 -5.53 -4.92
C LEU A 65 -0.58 -4.66 -4.11
N VAL A 66 -1.82 -4.48 -4.60
CA VAL A 66 -2.85 -3.69 -3.93
C VAL A 66 -3.20 -4.29 -2.56
N ALA A 67 -3.38 -5.62 -2.49
CA ALA A 67 -3.60 -6.29 -1.21
C ALA A 67 -2.42 -6.11 -0.24
N GLY A 68 -1.20 -6.12 -0.75
CA GLY A 68 0.02 -5.83 0.02
C GLY A 68 0.05 -4.43 0.63
N ILE A 69 -0.29 -3.43 -0.19
CA ILE A 69 -0.42 -2.02 0.22
C ILE A 69 -1.46 -1.87 1.35
N CYS A 70 -2.67 -2.41 1.14
CA CYS A 70 -3.75 -2.38 2.13
C CYS A 70 -3.33 -3.06 3.44
N ARG A 71 -2.67 -4.21 3.35
CA ARG A 71 -2.17 -4.94 4.52
C ARG A 71 -1.09 -4.16 5.28
N SER A 72 -0.19 -3.46 4.58
CA SER A 72 0.83 -2.63 5.21
C SER A 72 0.22 -1.49 6.03
N VAL A 73 -0.82 -0.83 5.49
CA VAL A 73 -1.56 0.21 6.21
C VAL A 73 -2.32 -0.38 7.40
N ALA A 74 -3.08 -1.46 7.18
CA ALA A 74 -3.87 -2.10 8.23
C ALA A 74 -3.01 -2.54 9.42
N SER A 75 -1.84 -3.13 9.16
CA SER A 75 -0.88 -3.53 10.19
C SER A 75 -0.44 -2.34 11.06
N ARG A 76 -0.14 -1.20 10.43
CA ARG A 76 0.27 0.02 11.14
C ARG A 76 -0.85 0.62 11.97
N VAL A 77 -2.04 0.74 11.38
CA VAL A 77 -3.22 1.26 12.10
C VAL A 77 -3.52 0.37 13.31
N ALA A 78 -3.46 -0.95 13.14
CA ALA A 78 -3.66 -1.89 14.24
C ALA A 78 -2.54 -1.82 15.30
N ALA A 79 -1.30 -1.48 14.93
CA ALA A 79 -0.23 -1.24 15.90
C ALA A 79 -0.41 0.07 16.67
N LEU A 80 -0.94 1.12 16.02
CA LEU A 80 -1.26 2.40 16.65
C LEU A 80 -2.48 2.29 17.57
N ALA A 81 -3.53 1.57 17.17
CA ALA A 81 -4.74 1.36 17.97
C ALA A 81 -4.50 0.50 19.22
N ARG A 82 -3.41 -0.26 19.26
CA ARG A 82 -2.98 -1.07 20.42
C ARG A 82 -2.11 -0.32 21.42
N ARG A 83 -1.76 0.93 21.14
CA ARG A 83 -1.05 1.83 22.06
C ARG A 83 -2.04 2.68 22.84
#